data_AF-A0A2U1TB31-F1
#
_entry.id   AF-A0A2U1TB31-F1
#
_cell.length_a   1.000
_cell.length_b   1.000
_cell.length_c   1.000
_cell.angle_alpha   90.00
_cell.angle_beta   90.00
_cell.angle_gamma   90.00
#
_symmetry.space_group_name_H-M   'P 1'
#
loop_
_entity.id
_entity.type
_entity.pdbx_description
1 polymer ?
#
loop_
_entity_poly.entity_id
_entity_poly.type
_entity_poly.pdbx_seq_one_letter_code
_entity_poly.pdbx_strand_id
1 'polypeptide(L)'
;MTGIGIVLAAIGLALVGVNLFFFSRVQDVEKWDTDVVVPGGFFALSPSEVEQLSFFVAVPGGLFLLALCFIMTGRVLRGNVQTRETKGLEGGTVVSTNEILSPRAHLTWIAVAVLFWLALIVVPMLMAVGGGWPTTVPELPQTYVWANLGMYGALASATAGVLVVSFLKKQRYLAMVEAEDSRLLEPPHGVWRWLTFRWRFDLWIGGVGGALVGACWLAALAGDVVLLGVTLVIGAALLAVGIWMARQYWRAGVPLGVGESFA
;
A
#
# COMPACT_ATOMS: atom_id res chain seq x y z
N MET A 1 17.51 -12.11 4.90
CA MET A 1 16.84 -10.92 4.35
C MET A 1 15.40 -10.75 4.84
N THR A 2 14.54 -11.76 4.75
CA THR A 2 13.16 -11.66 5.28
C THR A 2 13.08 -11.28 6.76
N GLY A 3 13.96 -11.83 7.61
CA GLY A 3 14.03 -11.46 9.03
C GLY A 3 14.35 -9.98 9.28
N ILE A 4 15.25 -9.39 8.47
CA ILE A 4 15.58 -7.96 8.54
C ILE A 4 14.35 -7.12 8.22
N GLY A 5 13.63 -7.47 7.13
CA GLY A 5 12.43 -6.73 6.77
C GLY A 5 11.31 -6.83 7.81
N ILE A 6 11.14 -7.98 8.48
CA ILE A 6 10.18 -8.11 9.59
C ILE A 6 10.57 -7.20 10.77
N VAL A 7 11.86 -7.16 11.12
CA VAL A 7 12.37 -6.29 12.20
C VAL A 7 12.13 -4.82 11.85
N LEU A 8 12.45 -4.40 10.61
CA LEU A 8 12.23 -3.02 10.15
C LEU A 8 10.73 -2.65 10.18
N ALA A 9 9.84 -3.55 9.79
CA ALA A 9 8.39 -3.31 9.87
C ALA A 9 7.93 -3.17 11.33
N ALA A 10 8.45 -3.99 12.26
CA ALA A 10 8.15 -3.89 13.68
C ALA A 10 8.63 -2.56 14.28
N ILE A 11 9.84 -2.11 13.91
CA ILE A 11 10.37 -0.80 14.33
C ILE A 11 9.52 0.33 13.74
N GLY A 12 9.16 0.27 12.46
CA GLY A 12 8.27 1.25 11.84
C GLY A 12 6.94 1.36 12.59
N LEU A 13 6.32 0.24 12.94
CA LEU A 13 5.09 0.23 13.71
C LEU A 13 5.27 0.82 15.12
N ALA A 14 6.36 0.47 15.81
CA ALA A 14 6.68 1.04 17.11
C ALA A 14 6.85 2.56 17.02
N LEU A 15 7.50 3.06 15.97
CA LEU A 15 7.68 4.50 15.75
C LEU A 15 6.38 5.23 15.43
N VAL A 16 5.43 4.61 14.72
CA VAL A 16 4.07 5.17 14.57
C VAL A 16 3.43 5.34 15.96
N GLY A 17 3.52 4.32 16.82
CA GLY A 17 3.02 4.40 18.20
C GLY A 17 3.70 5.48 19.03
N VAL A 18 5.04 5.60 18.93
CA VAL A 18 5.82 6.64 19.61
C VAL A 18 5.45 8.03 19.11
N ASN A 19 5.28 8.23 17.79
CA ASN A 19 4.86 9.50 17.22
C ASN A 19 3.48 9.90 17.73
N LEU A 20 2.50 8.98 17.68
CA LEU A 20 1.15 9.24 18.20
C LEU A 20 1.18 9.60 19.69
N PHE A 21 1.97 8.86 20.48
CA PHE A 21 2.14 9.16 21.91
C PHE A 21 2.79 10.53 22.13
N PHE A 22 3.88 10.83 21.41
CA PHE A 22 4.61 12.09 21.51
C PHE A 22 3.71 13.28 21.18
N PHE A 23 3.08 13.30 20.00
CA PHE A 23 2.20 14.38 19.57
C PHE A 23 0.93 14.49 20.43
N SER A 24 0.49 13.42 21.10
CA SER A 24 -0.61 13.50 22.07
C SER A 24 -0.25 14.18 23.40
N ARG A 25 1.05 14.35 23.70
CA ARG A 25 1.54 14.83 25.01
C ARG A 25 2.26 16.16 24.96
N VAL A 26 2.85 16.50 23.82
CA VAL A 26 3.57 17.77 23.66
C VAL A 26 2.57 18.93 23.63
N GLN A 27 2.81 19.94 24.48
CA GLN A 27 1.97 21.14 24.56
C GLN A 27 2.50 22.29 23.69
N ASP A 28 3.81 22.33 23.43
CA ASP A 28 4.50 23.41 22.71
C ASP A 28 5.36 22.79 21.60
N VAL A 29 4.75 22.58 20.45
CA VAL A 29 5.43 22.11 19.22
C VAL A 29 5.95 23.28 18.38
N GLU A 30 5.55 24.52 18.70
CA GLU A 30 5.89 25.72 17.94
C GLU A 30 7.41 25.96 17.90
N LYS A 31 8.11 25.62 18.98
CA LYS A 31 9.59 25.65 19.03
C LYS A 31 10.27 24.66 18.08
N TRP A 32 9.56 23.65 17.62
CA TRP A 32 10.05 22.56 16.78
C TRP A 32 9.55 22.69 15.35
N ASP A 33 8.56 23.55 15.13
CA ASP A 33 8.02 23.96 13.84
C ASP A 33 8.88 25.09 13.24
N THR A 34 10.20 24.92 13.32
CA THR A 34 11.14 25.81 12.64
C THR A 34 11.42 25.24 11.26
N ASP A 35 11.00 25.96 10.22
CA ASP A 35 11.33 25.65 8.84
C ASP A 35 12.84 25.64 8.63
N VAL A 36 13.36 24.50 8.21
CA VAL A 36 14.74 24.42 7.73
C VAL A 36 14.71 24.56 6.22
N VAL A 37 15.16 25.71 5.72
CA VAL A 37 15.36 25.90 4.28
C VAL A 37 16.53 25.03 3.84
N VAL A 38 16.26 23.97 3.09
CA VAL A 38 17.30 23.13 2.49
C VAL A 38 17.61 23.72 1.10
N PRO A 39 18.83 24.23 0.87
CA PRO A 39 19.22 24.72 -0.45
C PRO A 39 19.26 23.54 -1.44
N GLY A 40 18.49 23.63 -2.52
CA GLY A 40 18.48 22.61 -3.58
C GLY A 40 17.47 21.48 -3.38
N GLY A 41 16.19 21.82 -3.14
CA GLY A 41 15.05 20.92 -3.00
C GLY A 41 14.76 20.03 -4.22
N PHE A 42 13.50 19.82 -4.60
CA PHE A 42 13.11 18.88 -5.68
C PHE A 42 13.97 19.09 -6.96
N PHE A 43 14.90 18.18 -7.23
CA PHE A 43 15.91 18.25 -8.30
C PHE A 43 16.79 19.52 -8.33
N ALA A 44 17.05 20.15 -7.18
CA ALA A 44 17.78 21.41 -7.06
C ALA A 44 17.17 22.60 -7.83
N LEU A 45 15.87 22.51 -8.18
CA LEU A 45 15.18 23.54 -8.96
C LEU A 45 14.56 24.65 -8.10
N SER A 46 14.34 24.41 -6.80
CA SER A 46 13.85 25.43 -5.87
C SER A 46 14.37 25.17 -4.44
N PRO A 47 14.45 26.21 -3.59
CA PRO A 47 14.53 26.01 -2.15
C PRO A 47 13.33 25.16 -1.71
N SER A 48 13.57 24.16 -0.86
CA SER A 48 12.51 23.42 -0.19
C SER A 48 12.61 23.74 1.30
N GLU A 49 11.51 24.22 1.86
CA GLU A 49 11.33 24.24 3.31
C GLU A 49 10.98 22.82 3.74
N VAL A 50 11.71 22.28 4.70
CA VAL A 50 11.40 21.00 5.32
C VAL A 50 11.15 21.26 6.79
N GLU A 51 9.90 21.08 7.19
CA GLU A 51 9.53 21.06 8.60
C GLU A 51 10.20 19.87 9.29
N GLN A 52 10.88 20.11 10.41
CA GLN A 52 11.49 19.02 11.20
C GLN A 52 10.44 18.02 11.69
N LEU A 53 9.21 18.49 11.95
CA LEU A 53 8.10 17.65 12.38
C LEU A 53 7.65 16.69 11.27
N SER A 54 7.68 17.13 10.01
CA SER A 54 7.40 16.28 8.84
C SER A 54 8.40 15.13 8.70
N PHE A 55 9.65 15.29 9.15
CA PHE A 55 10.62 14.19 9.19
C PHE A 55 10.17 13.06 10.13
N PHE A 56 9.69 13.39 11.33
CA PHE A 56 9.17 12.38 12.27
C PHE A 56 7.99 11.62 11.68
N VAL A 57 7.11 12.31 10.96
CA VAL A 57 5.97 11.69 10.26
C VAL A 57 6.46 10.75 9.15
N ALA A 58 7.52 11.09 8.41
CA ALA A 58 8.01 10.33 7.27
C ALA A 58 8.88 9.10 7.62
N VAL A 59 9.61 9.13 8.73
CA VAL A 59 10.56 8.05 9.13
C VAL A 59 9.92 6.66 9.17
N PRO A 60 8.76 6.44 9.82
CA PRO A 60 8.14 5.11 9.80
C PRO A 60 7.77 4.64 8.38
N GLY A 61 7.31 5.56 7.52
CA GLY A 61 7.05 5.30 6.10
C GLY A 61 8.29 4.80 5.36
N GLY A 62 9.45 5.44 5.57
CA GLY A 62 10.73 5.00 5.02
C GLY A 62 11.13 3.60 5.48
N LEU A 63 10.91 3.28 6.77
CA LEU A 63 11.19 1.95 7.31
C LEU A 63 10.27 0.88 6.73
N PHE A 64 8.98 1.17 6.53
CA PHE A 64 8.05 0.24 5.87
C PHE A 64 8.45 -0.04 4.42
N LEU A 65 8.92 0.98 3.69
CA LEU A 65 9.42 0.80 2.33
C LEU A 65 10.65 -0.12 2.30
N LEU A 66 11.63 0.14 3.17
CA LEU A 66 12.82 -0.71 3.30
C LEU A 66 12.44 -2.14 3.71
N ALA A 67 11.53 -2.29 4.68
CA ALA A 67 11.01 -3.57 5.12
C ALA A 67 10.42 -4.37 3.95
N LEU A 68 9.58 -3.73 3.14
CA LEU A 68 8.98 -4.33 1.95
C LEU A 68 10.06 -4.80 0.97
N CYS A 69 11.05 -3.97 0.67
CA CYS A 69 12.17 -4.34 -0.21
C CYS A 69 12.89 -5.59 0.30
N PHE A 70 13.25 -5.65 1.58
CA PHE A 70 13.94 -6.81 2.17
C PHE A 70 13.09 -8.08 2.21
N ILE A 71 11.79 -7.94 2.50
CA ILE A 71 10.85 -9.07 2.48
C ILE A 71 10.72 -9.62 1.07
N MET A 72 10.50 -8.75 0.07
CA MET A 72 10.28 -9.15 -1.32
C MET A 72 11.53 -9.78 -1.91
N THR A 73 12.70 -9.15 -1.74
CA THR A 73 13.98 -9.74 -2.16
C THR A 73 14.23 -11.07 -1.46
N GLY A 74 13.97 -11.15 -0.15
CA GLY A 74 14.10 -12.40 0.59
C GLY A 74 13.18 -13.52 0.10
N ARG A 75 12.01 -13.19 -0.46
CA ARG A 75 11.11 -14.18 -1.10
C ARG A 75 11.64 -14.59 -2.46
N VAL A 76 12.02 -13.65 -3.32
CA VAL A 76 12.57 -13.93 -4.65
C VAL A 76 13.79 -14.84 -4.56
N LEU A 77 14.70 -14.57 -3.61
CA LEU A 77 15.90 -15.39 -3.38
C LEU A 77 15.62 -16.80 -2.85
N ARG A 78 14.41 -17.06 -2.34
CA ARG A 78 13.96 -18.40 -1.91
C ARG A 78 13.20 -19.14 -3.01
N GLY A 79 12.80 -18.44 -4.07
CA GLY A 79 12.19 -19.03 -5.26
C GLY A 79 13.22 -19.69 -6.16
N ASN A 80 12.73 -20.34 -7.22
CA ASN A 80 13.59 -20.85 -8.27
C ASN A 80 13.83 -19.74 -9.31
N VAL A 81 15.07 -19.30 -9.44
CA VAL A 81 15.51 -18.23 -10.35
C VAL A 81 16.25 -18.87 -11.51
N GLN A 82 15.76 -18.62 -12.73
CA GLN A 82 16.32 -19.13 -13.97
C GLN A 82 16.58 -17.97 -14.92
N THR A 83 17.65 -18.09 -15.71
CA THR A 83 17.92 -17.18 -16.81
C THR A 83 17.39 -17.78 -18.11
N ARG A 84 16.81 -16.94 -18.96
CA ARG A 84 16.35 -17.32 -20.28
C ARG A 84 16.84 -16.30 -21.29
N GLU A 85 17.34 -16.77 -22.43
CA GLU A 85 17.57 -15.89 -23.57
C GLU A 85 16.23 -15.38 -24.10
N THR A 86 16.06 -14.06 -24.07
CA THR A 86 14.87 -13.38 -24.56
C THR A 86 15.23 -12.38 -25.65
N LYS A 87 14.42 -12.27 -26.70
CA LYS A 87 14.59 -11.26 -27.75
C LYS A 87 13.59 -10.12 -27.55
N GLY A 88 14.09 -8.91 -27.31
CA GLY A 88 13.30 -7.67 -27.27
C GLY A 88 12.15 -7.70 -26.28
N LEU A 89 10.92 -7.57 -26.77
CA LEU A 89 9.69 -7.44 -25.95
C LEU A 89 9.11 -8.79 -25.48
N GLU A 90 9.70 -9.93 -25.86
CA GLU A 90 9.16 -11.28 -25.61
C GLU A 90 9.16 -11.71 -24.13
N GLY A 91 9.98 -11.07 -23.27
CA GLY A 91 10.05 -11.39 -21.85
C GLY A 91 11.27 -10.78 -21.17
N GLY A 92 11.33 -10.91 -19.84
CA GLY A 92 12.54 -10.62 -19.07
C GLY A 92 13.58 -11.74 -19.17
N THR A 93 14.87 -11.39 -19.08
CA THR A 93 16.01 -12.31 -19.13
C THR A 93 16.16 -13.17 -17.86
N VAL A 94 15.60 -12.70 -16.74
CA VAL A 94 15.59 -13.43 -15.46
C VAL A 94 14.16 -13.74 -15.08
N VAL A 95 13.86 -15.01 -14.84
CA VAL A 95 12.55 -15.50 -14.42
C VAL A 95 12.66 -16.07 -13.02
N SER A 96 11.79 -15.62 -12.12
CA SER A 96 11.63 -16.19 -10.78
C SER A 96 10.28 -16.87 -10.65
N THR A 97 10.27 -18.07 -10.08
CA THR A 97 9.05 -18.80 -9.75
C THR A 97 8.96 -18.95 -8.23
N ASN A 98 7.81 -18.55 -7.69
CA ASN A 98 7.56 -18.54 -6.26
C ASN A 98 6.26 -19.29 -5.97
N GLU A 99 6.24 -19.97 -4.82
CA GLU A 99 5.03 -20.63 -4.33
C GLU A 99 3.91 -19.61 -4.13
N ILE A 100 2.72 -19.96 -4.61
CA ILE A 100 1.52 -19.15 -4.46
C ILE A 100 1.11 -19.19 -2.98
N LEU A 101 0.98 -18.01 -2.37
CA LEU A 101 0.52 -17.90 -0.98
C LEU A 101 -0.85 -18.57 -0.81
N SER A 102 -0.98 -19.42 0.21
CA SER A 102 -2.24 -20.09 0.53
C SER A 102 -3.39 -19.09 0.79
N PRO A 103 -4.65 -19.44 0.46
CA PRO A 103 -5.79 -18.56 0.68
C PRO A 103 -5.93 -18.10 2.14
N ARG A 104 -5.66 -19.00 3.10
CA ARG A 104 -5.72 -18.71 4.54
C ARG A 104 -4.72 -17.62 4.92
N ALA A 105 -3.45 -17.78 4.53
CA ALA A 105 -2.44 -16.78 4.82
C ALA A 105 -2.77 -15.43 4.18
N HIS A 106 -3.34 -15.44 2.96
CA HIS A 106 -3.78 -14.21 2.29
C HIS A 106 -4.90 -13.50 3.07
N LEU A 107 -5.92 -14.23 3.50
CA LEU A 107 -7.03 -13.69 4.31
C LEU A 107 -6.53 -13.17 5.67
N THR A 108 -5.58 -13.85 6.30
CA THR A 108 -4.94 -13.35 7.53
C THR A 108 -4.30 -11.98 7.29
N TRP A 109 -3.56 -11.80 6.19
CA TRP A 109 -2.94 -10.52 5.87
C TRP A 109 -3.96 -9.42 5.54
N ILE A 110 -5.08 -9.77 4.88
CA ILE A 110 -6.19 -8.84 4.66
C ILE A 110 -6.76 -8.40 6.01
N ALA A 111 -7.05 -9.35 6.91
CA ALA A 111 -7.57 -9.06 8.24
C ALA A 111 -6.62 -8.16 9.04
N VAL A 112 -5.31 -8.44 9.01
CA VAL A 112 -4.30 -7.60 9.66
C VAL A 112 -4.33 -6.17 9.10
N ALA A 113 -4.32 -5.99 7.78
CA ALA A 113 -4.36 -4.66 7.16
C ALA A 113 -5.65 -3.89 7.52
N VAL A 114 -6.80 -4.57 7.52
CA VAL A 114 -8.09 -3.99 7.91
C VAL A 114 -8.09 -3.62 9.39
N LEU A 115 -7.57 -4.47 10.28
CA LEU A 115 -7.46 -4.15 11.71
C LEU A 115 -6.56 -2.93 11.97
N PHE A 116 -5.45 -2.79 11.23
CA PHE A 116 -4.62 -1.60 11.30
C PHE A 116 -5.37 -0.35 10.84
N TRP A 117 -6.09 -0.42 9.72
CA TRP A 117 -6.93 0.69 9.27
C TRP A 117 -8.00 1.06 10.30
N LEU A 118 -8.69 0.07 10.88
CA LEU A 118 -9.67 0.30 11.95
C LEU A 118 -9.05 1.00 13.16
N ALA A 119 -7.87 0.54 13.59
CA ALA A 119 -7.16 1.13 14.73
C ALA A 119 -6.65 2.56 14.46
N LEU A 120 -6.30 2.88 13.21
CA LEU A 120 -5.71 4.17 12.84
C LEU A 120 -6.72 5.19 12.30
N ILE A 121 -7.91 4.78 11.88
CA ILE A 121 -8.93 5.70 11.34
C ILE A 121 -10.21 5.58 12.15
N VAL A 122 -10.85 4.41 12.13
CA VAL A 122 -12.21 4.25 12.67
C VAL A 122 -12.25 4.46 14.19
N VAL A 123 -11.33 3.85 14.94
CA VAL A 123 -11.26 3.99 16.41
C VAL A 123 -11.01 5.46 16.82
N PRO A 124 -9.96 6.15 16.31
CA PRO A 124 -9.74 7.57 16.60
C PRO A 124 -10.93 8.46 16.22
N MET A 125 -11.59 8.18 15.10
CA MET A 125 -12.79 8.91 14.68
C MET A 125 -13.94 8.74 15.67
N LEU A 126 -14.25 7.51 16.08
CA LEU A 126 -15.32 7.24 17.03
C LEU A 126 -15.03 7.89 18.38
N MET A 127 -13.77 7.86 18.83
CA MET A 127 -13.35 8.56 20.04
C MET A 127 -13.48 10.08 19.91
N ALA A 128 -13.07 10.67 18.79
CA ALA A 128 -13.20 12.09 18.50
C ALA A 128 -14.67 12.57 18.49
N VAL A 129 -15.57 11.80 17.87
CA VAL A 129 -17.01 12.09 17.88
C VAL A 129 -17.58 12.07 19.30
N GLY A 130 -17.06 11.22 20.18
CA GLY A 130 -17.39 11.21 21.60
C GLY A 130 -16.72 12.29 22.45
N GLY A 131 -15.98 13.23 21.83
CA GLY A 131 -15.21 14.27 22.52
C GLY A 131 -13.90 13.77 23.15
N GLY A 132 -13.48 12.55 22.85
CA GLY A 132 -12.24 11.94 23.31
C GLY A 132 -11.04 12.24 22.41
N TRP A 133 -9.94 11.52 22.61
CA TRP A 133 -8.77 11.65 21.73
C TRP A 133 -9.14 11.34 20.26
N PRO A 134 -8.60 12.06 19.25
CA PRO A 134 -7.62 13.15 19.34
C PRO A 134 -8.14 14.56 19.63
N THR A 135 -9.45 14.80 19.85
CA THR A 135 -9.99 16.17 20.00
C THR A 135 -9.59 16.86 21.31
N THR A 136 -9.06 16.12 22.27
CA THR A 136 -8.53 16.66 23.52
C THR A 136 -7.08 17.14 23.42
N VAL A 137 -6.41 16.96 22.28
CA VAL A 137 -5.03 17.41 22.04
C VAL A 137 -5.06 18.89 21.63
N PRO A 138 -4.08 19.73 22.03
CA PRO A 138 -3.99 21.11 21.55
C PRO A 138 -3.94 21.19 20.01
N GLU A 139 -4.49 22.25 19.45
CA GLU A 139 -4.79 22.39 18.01
C GLU A 139 -3.59 22.11 17.08
N LEU A 140 -2.42 22.72 17.36
CA LEU A 140 -1.22 22.51 16.55
C LEU A 140 -0.72 21.04 16.56
N PRO A 141 -0.43 20.41 17.72
CA PRO A 141 -0.06 18.99 17.77
C PRO A 141 -1.15 18.04 17.25
N GLN A 142 -2.42 18.42 17.39
CA GLN A 142 -3.55 17.64 16.89
C GLN A 142 -3.47 17.45 15.36
N THR A 143 -3.01 18.45 14.62
CA THR A 143 -2.80 18.36 13.16
C THR A 143 -1.81 17.24 12.81
N TYR A 144 -0.70 17.12 13.54
CA TYR A 144 0.28 16.05 13.32
C TYR A 144 -0.26 14.67 13.74
N VAL A 145 -1.10 14.60 14.77
CA VAL A 145 -1.79 13.35 15.14
C VAL A 145 -2.68 12.91 13.97
N TRP A 146 -3.52 13.80 13.44
CA TRP A 146 -4.38 13.49 12.30
C TRP A 146 -3.60 13.16 11.03
N ALA A 147 -2.48 13.84 10.78
CA ALA A 147 -1.59 13.52 9.66
C ALA A 147 -1.01 12.11 9.76
N ASN A 148 -0.52 11.70 10.93
CA ASN A 148 -0.03 10.33 11.16
C ASN A 148 -1.14 9.30 10.98
N LEU A 149 -2.29 9.52 11.64
CA LEU A 149 -3.44 8.62 11.54
C LEU A 149 -3.91 8.47 10.10
N GLY A 150 -4.03 9.59 9.40
CA GLY A 150 -4.48 9.62 8.03
C GLY A 150 -3.51 8.97 7.06
N MET A 151 -2.23 9.30 7.13
CA MET A 151 -1.22 8.75 6.22
C MET A 151 -1.06 7.23 6.42
N TYR A 152 -0.87 6.78 7.66
CA TYR A 152 -0.67 5.35 7.94
C TYR A 152 -1.96 4.55 7.82
N GLY A 153 -3.11 5.14 8.15
CA GLY A 153 -4.42 4.55 7.90
C GLY A 153 -4.73 4.39 6.42
N ALA A 154 -4.42 5.40 5.60
CA ALA A 154 -4.54 5.33 4.14
C ALA A 154 -3.65 4.23 3.56
N LEU A 155 -2.39 4.11 4.03
CA LEU A 155 -1.46 3.05 3.62
C LEU A 155 -1.95 1.66 4.03
N ALA A 156 -2.50 1.51 5.23
CA ALA A 156 -3.11 0.25 5.69
C ALA A 156 -4.29 -0.16 4.80
N SER A 157 -5.16 0.80 4.45
CA SER A 157 -6.28 0.56 3.54
C SER A 157 -5.85 0.29 2.10
N ALA A 158 -4.83 1.00 1.59
CA ALA A 158 -4.20 0.69 0.29
C ALA A 158 -3.71 -0.76 0.27
N THR A 159 -3.02 -1.17 1.33
CA THR A 159 -2.50 -2.54 1.47
C THR A 159 -3.65 -3.55 1.46
N ALA A 160 -4.73 -3.28 2.20
CA ALA A 160 -5.93 -4.12 2.16
C ALA A 160 -6.52 -4.20 0.75
N GLY A 161 -6.63 -3.08 0.02
CA GLY A 161 -7.10 -3.03 -1.36
C GLY A 161 -6.26 -3.88 -2.31
N VAL A 162 -4.93 -3.75 -2.25
CA VAL A 162 -3.98 -4.59 -3.02
C VAL A 162 -4.19 -6.07 -2.71
N LEU A 163 -4.29 -6.43 -1.44
CA LEU A 163 -4.45 -7.82 -1.01
C LEU A 163 -5.80 -8.39 -1.45
N VAL A 164 -6.90 -7.63 -1.36
CA VAL A 164 -8.22 -8.06 -1.83
C VAL A 164 -8.20 -8.29 -3.35
N VAL A 165 -7.67 -7.35 -4.13
CA VAL A 165 -7.55 -7.52 -5.59
C VAL A 165 -6.67 -8.73 -5.93
N SER A 166 -5.53 -8.87 -5.26
CA SER A 166 -4.63 -10.02 -5.43
C SER A 166 -5.29 -11.35 -5.06
N PHE A 167 -6.11 -11.37 -4.01
CA PHE A 167 -6.83 -12.55 -3.55
C PHE A 167 -7.86 -12.98 -4.58
N LEU A 168 -8.69 -12.05 -5.06
CA LEU A 168 -9.70 -12.32 -6.08
C LEU A 168 -9.09 -12.75 -7.41
N LYS A 169 -7.94 -12.17 -7.79
CA LYS A 169 -7.12 -12.61 -8.93
C LYS A 169 -6.75 -14.08 -8.80
N LYS A 170 -6.18 -14.45 -7.65
CA LYS A 170 -5.72 -15.82 -7.38
C LYS A 170 -6.88 -16.81 -7.36
N GLN A 171 -7.96 -16.48 -6.65
CA GLN A 171 -9.15 -17.34 -6.61
C GLN A 171 -9.71 -17.58 -8.01
N ARG A 172 -9.87 -16.52 -8.82
CA ARG A 172 -10.41 -16.68 -10.17
C ARG A 172 -9.50 -17.53 -11.05
N TYR A 173 -8.20 -17.28 -11.03
CA TYR A 173 -7.27 -18.02 -11.86
C TYR A 173 -7.18 -19.50 -11.44
N LEU A 174 -7.09 -19.79 -10.13
CA LEU A 174 -7.06 -21.16 -9.64
C LEU A 174 -8.36 -21.91 -9.94
N ALA A 175 -9.52 -21.26 -9.83
CA ALA A 175 -10.79 -21.86 -10.22
C ALA A 175 -10.86 -22.16 -11.74
N MET A 176 -10.22 -21.35 -12.58
CA MET A 176 -10.11 -21.66 -14.02
C MET A 176 -9.18 -22.85 -14.29
N VAL A 177 -8.08 -22.97 -13.53
CA VAL A 177 -7.17 -24.12 -13.62
C VAL A 177 -7.88 -25.41 -13.20
N GLU A 178 -8.60 -25.38 -12.07
CA GLU A 178 -9.37 -26.52 -11.57
C GLU A 178 -10.49 -26.93 -12.53
N ALA A 179 -11.10 -25.97 -13.21
CA ALA A 179 -12.12 -26.22 -14.21
C ALA A 179 -11.58 -26.60 -15.61
N GLU A 180 -10.25 -26.74 -15.75
CA GLU A 180 -9.57 -26.99 -17.04
C GLU A 180 -10.03 -26.03 -18.15
N ASP A 181 -10.22 -24.75 -17.80
CA ASP A 181 -10.81 -23.75 -18.67
C ASP A 181 -9.94 -23.53 -19.92
N SER A 182 -10.49 -23.82 -21.10
CA SER A 182 -9.77 -23.76 -22.37
C SER A 182 -9.19 -22.38 -22.69
N ARG A 183 -9.73 -21.31 -22.09
CA ARG A 183 -9.20 -19.94 -22.21
C ARG A 183 -7.77 -19.80 -21.70
N LEU A 184 -7.32 -20.70 -20.82
CA LEU A 184 -5.92 -20.73 -20.34
C LEU A 184 -4.93 -21.16 -21.45
N LEU A 185 -5.43 -21.77 -22.53
CA LEU A 185 -4.63 -22.19 -23.69
C LEU A 185 -4.59 -21.11 -24.78
N GLU A 186 -5.37 -20.03 -24.65
CA GLU A 186 -5.37 -18.94 -25.61
C GLU A 186 -4.01 -18.22 -25.65
N PRO A 187 -3.57 -17.73 -26.82
CA PRO A 187 -2.31 -17.01 -26.93
C PRO A 187 -2.33 -15.73 -26.08
N PRO A 188 -1.18 -15.35 -25.47
CA PRO A 188 -1.11 -14.18 -24.60
C PRO A 188 -1.42 -12.89 -25.36
N HIS A 189 -2.25 -12.04 -24.77
CA HIS A 189 -2.50 -10.69 -25.26
C HIS A 189 -1.45 -9.71 -24.71
N GLY A 190 -0.65 -9.12 -25.60
CA GLY A 190 0.47 -8.24 -25.21
C GLY A 190 0.08 -7.10 -24.27
N VAL A 191 -1.07 -6.44 -24.50
CA VAL A 191 -1.57 -5.36 -23.64
C VAL A 191 -1.90 -5.87 -22.23
N TRP A 192 -2.55 -7.03 -22.11
CA TRP A 192 -2.89 -7.61 -20.80
C TRP A 192 -1.66 -8.08 -20.04
N ARG A 193 -0.66 -8.64 -20.74
CA ARG A 193 0.64 -8.98 -20.15
C ARG A 193 1.37 -7.72 -19.67
N TRP A 194 1.37 -6.65 -20.45
CA TRP A 194 1.98 -5.38 -20.04
C TRP A 194 1.27 -4.81 -18.80
N LEU A 195 -0.07 -4.74 -18.83
CA LEU A 195 -0.86 -4.15 -17.76
C LEU A 195 -0.86 -4.97 -16.46
N THR A 196 -1.21 -6.25 -16.53
CA THR A 196 -1.55 -7.07 -15.34
C THR A 196 -0.44 -7.99 -14.86
N PHE A 197 0.61 -8.16 -15.67
CA PHE A 197 1.79 -8.97 -15.31
C PHE A 197 3.03 -8.10 -15.07
N ARG A 198 3.42 -7.25 -16.03
CA ARG A 198 4.63 -6.40 -15.90
C ARG A 198 4.42 -5.26 -14.91
N TRP A 199 3.47 -4.38 -15.20
CA TRP A 199 3.21 -3.20 -14.36
C TRP A 199 2.29 -3.49 -13.17
N ARG A 200 1.51 -4.58 -13.25
CA ARG A 200 0.53 -4.97 -12.22
C ARG A 200 -0.44 -3.83 -11.90
N PHE A 201 -0.91 -3.14 -12.94
CA PHE A 201 -1.85 -2.02 -12.83
C PHE A 201 -3.14 -2.40 -12.09
N ASP A 202 -3.56 -3.67 -12.16
CA ASP A 202 -4.65 -4.21 -11.35
C ASP A 202 -4.42 -3.97 -9.85
N LEU A 203 -3.21 -4.22 -9.36
CA LEU A 203 -2.84 -4.01 -7.96
C LEU A 203 -2.64 -2.53 -7.64
N TRP A 204 -2.01 -1.74 -8.52
CA TRP A 204 -1.86 -0.29 -8.31
C TRP A 204 -3.21 0.41 -8.18
N ILE A 205 -4.11 0.14 -9.12
CA ILE A 205 -5.46 0.68 -9.10
C ILE A 205 -6.22 0.21 -7.85
N GLY A 206 -6.08 -1.07 -7.48
CA GLY A 206 -6.64 -1.60 -6.23
C GLY A 206 -6.11 -0.91 -4.98
N GLY A 207 -4.81 -0.61 -4.94
CA GLY A 207 -4.15 0.09 -3.84
C GLY A 207 -4.59 1.55 -3.74
N VAL A 208 -4.59 2.29 -4.85
CA VAL A 208 -5.08 3.68 -4.87
C VAL A 208 -6.56 3.74 -4.49
N GLY A 209 -7.39 2.85 -5.06
CA GLY A 209 -8.80 2.74 -4.69
C GLY A 209 -8.99 2.45 -3.20
N GLY A 210 -8.23 1.50 -2.66
CA GLY A 210 -8.22 1.18 -1.23
C GLY A 210 -7.79 2.36 -0.34
N ALA A 211 -6.74 3.11 -0.73
CA ALA A 211 -6.31 4.30 0.00
C ALA A 211 -7.42 5.35 0.08
N LEU A 212 -8.06 5.66 -1.06
CA LEU A 212 -9.13 6.66 -1.13
C LEU A 212 -10.35 6.24 -0.30
N VAL A 213 -10.79 4.98 -0.40
CA VAL A 213 -11.91 4.45 0.42
C VAL A 213 -11.58 4.45 1.91
N GLY A 214 -10.31 4.22 2.27
CA GLY A 214 -9.90 4.21 3.68
C GLY A 214 -9.71 5.60 4.27
N ALA A 215 -9.18 6.53 3.49
CA ALA A 215 -8.83 7.88 3.93
C ALA A 215 -10.02 8.86 3.86
N CYS A 216 -11.03 8.60 3.00
CA CYS A 216 -12.17 9.50 2.82
C CYS A 216 -12.92 9.80 4.12
N TRP A 217 -12.86 8.90 5.10
CA TRP A 217 -13.49 9.08 6.40
C TRP A 217 -12.92 10.26 7.20
N LEU A 218 -11.68 10.67 6.95
CA LEU A 218 -11.11 11.88 7.56
C LEU A 218 -11.82 13.15 7.11
N ALA A 219 -12.35 13.18 5.87
CA ALA A 219 -13.15 14.30 5.39
C ALA A 219 -14.46 14.45 6.18
N ALA A 220 -15.00 13.34 6.72
CA ALA A 220 -16.17 13.38 7.61
C ALA A 220 -15.89 14.19 8.88
N LEU A 221 -14.68 14.08 9.45
CA LEU A 221 -14.28 14.84 10.64
C LEU A 221 -14.14 16.33 10.36
N ALA A 222 -13.72 16.69 9.15
CA ALA A 222 -13.65 18.07 8.71
C ALA A 222 -15.02 18.66 8.36
N GLY A 223 -16.10 17.87 8.44
CA GLY A 223 -17.45 18.28 8.03
C GLY A 223 -17.62 18.39 6.51
N ASP A 224 -16.65 17.92 5.72
CA ASP A 224 -16.67 18.02 4.26
C ASP A 224 -17.29 16.75 3.64
N VAL A 225 -18.63 16.74 3.62
CA VAL A 225 -19.42 15.65 3.05
C VAL A 225 -19.22 15.51 1.55
N VAL A 226 -18.91 16.61 0.85
CA VAL A 226 -18.68 16.60 -0.61
C VAL A 226 -17.38 15.88 -0.92
N LEU A 227 -16.29 16.25 -0.24
CA LEU A 227 -15.00 15.59 -0.38
C LEU A 227 -15.11 14.10 -0.01
N LEU A 228 -15.77 13.77 1.10
CA LEU A 228 -16.04 12.38 1.48
C LEU A 228 -16.73 11.61 0.35
N GLY A 229 -17.83 12.14 -0.17
CA GLY A 229 -18.63 11.47 -1.21
C GLY A 229 -17.83 11.27 -2.50
N VAL A 230 -17.16 12.31 -2.98
CA VAL A 230 -16.34 12.27 -4.20
C VAL A 230 -15.19 11.28 -4.05
N THR A 231 -14.43 11.36 -2.96
CA THR A 231 -13.29 10.47 -2.71
C THR A 231 -13.74 9.01 -2.58
N LEU A 232 -14.86 8.75 -1.90
CA LEU A 232 -15.42 7.40 -1.78
C LEU A 232 -15.85 6.83 -3.13
N VAL A 233 -16.55 7.61 -3.96
CA VAL A 233 -17.00 7.17 -5.29
C VAL A 233 -15.81 6.88 -6.21
N ILE A 234 -14.83 7.77 -6.27
CA ILE A 234 -13.61 7.56 -7.07
C ILE A 234 -12.85 6.33 -6.55
N GLY A 235 -12.68 6.21 -5.24
CA GLY A 235 -11.99 5.08 -4.63
C GLY A 235 -12.67 3.74 -4.93
N ALA A 236 -13.98 3.67 -4.78
CA ALA A 236 -14.78 2.48 -5.09
C ALA A 236 -14.74 2.12 -6.58
N ALA A 237 -14.83 3.12 -7.48
CA ALA A 237 -14.72 2.92 -8.91
C ALA A 237 -13.35 2.37 -9.30
N LEU A 238 -12.26 2.94 -8.78
CA LEU A 238 -10.90 2.43 -8.98
C LEU A 238 -10.79 1.00 -8.47
N LEU A 239 -11.22 0.71 -7.25
CA LEU A 239 -11.18 -0.65 -6.70
C LEU A 239 -11.93 -1.65 -7.59
N ALA A 240 -13.11 -1.29 -8.08
CA ALA A 240 -13.90 -2.11 -9.01
C ALA A 240 -13.17 -2.37 -10.34
N VAL A 241 -12.53 -1.34 -10.91
CA VAL A 241 -11.69 -1.46 -12.11
C VAL A 241 -10.49 -2.39 -11.85
N GLY A 242 -9.82 -2.24 -10.71
CA GLY A 242 -8.72 -3.12 -10.29
C GLY A 242 -9.15 -4.58 -10.20
N ILE A 243 -10.30 -4.86 -9.57
CA ILE A 243 -10.91 -6.20 -9.49
C ILE A 243 -11.24 -6.73 -10.89
N TRP A 244 -11.87 -5.91 -11.74
CA TRP A 244 -12.20 -6.29 -13.11
C TRP A 244 -10.94 -6.68 -13.89
N MET A 245 -9.89 -5.85 -13.85
CA MET A 245 -8.59 -6.13 -14.50
C MET A 245 -7.95 -7.42 -13.95
N ALA A 246 -7.97 -7.61 -12.63
CA ALA A 246 -7.46 -8.82 -11.99
C ALA A 246 -8.17 -10.09 -12.49
N ARG A 247 -9.48 -10.04 -12.73
CA ARG A 247 -10.25 -11.17 -13.29
C ARG A 247 -9.92 -11.47 -14.76
N GLN A 248 -9.30 -10.52 -15.47
CA GLN A 248 -8.82 -10.71 -16.84
C GLN A 248 -7.36 -11.18 -16.92
N TYR A 249 -6.69 -11.45 -15.79
CA TYR A 249 -5.27 -11.81 -15.76
C TYR A 249 -4.90 -13.03 -16.61
N TRP A 250 -5.81 -13.98 -16.80
CA TRP A 250 -5.59 -15.14 -17.67
C TRP A 250 -5.15 -14.75 -19.08
N ARG A 251 -5.59 -13.58 -19.60
CA ARG A 251 -5.18 -13.04 -20.89
C ARG A 251 -3.71 -12.66 -20.98
N ALA A 252 -3.01 -12.52 -19.85
CA ALA A 252 -1.57 -12.32 -19.85
C ALA A 252 -0.80 -13.56 -20.32
N GLY A 253 -1.42 -14.75 -20.28
CA GLY A 253 -0.82 -16.02 -20.68
C GLY A 253 0.40 -16.43 -19.83
N VAL A 254 0.46 -15.96 -18.59
CA VAL A 254 1.54 -16.29 -17.65
C VAL A 254 0.93 -16.92 -16.39
N PRO A 255 1.48 -18.05 -15.91
CA PRO A 255 1.00 -18.66 -14.68
C PRO A 255 1.28 -17.79 -13.44
N LEU A 256 0.43 -17.94 -12.43
CA LEU A 256 0.64 -17.29 -11.14
C LEU A 256 1.95 -17.73 -10.49
N GLY A 257 2.58 -16.82 -9.73
CA GLY A 257 3.83 -17.09 -9.02
C GLY A 257 5.09 -16.84 -9.86
N VAL A 258 4.93 -16.49 -11.14
CA VAL A 258 6.05 -16.10 -12.01
C VAL A 258 6.31 -14.59 -11.90
N GLY A 259 7.59 -14.21 -11.90
CA GLY A 259 8.06 -12.84 -12.06
C GLY A 259 9.20 -12.79 -13.08
N GLU A 260 9.28 -11.71 -13.85
CA GLU A 260 10.32 -11.47 -14.85
C GLU A 260 11.07 -10.17 -14.53
N SER A 261 12.39 -10.14 -14.73
CA SER A 261 13.18 -8.91 -14.74
C SER A 261 14.11 -8.87 -15.96
N PHE A 262 14.47 -7.66 -16.37
CA PHE A 262 15.46 -7.40 -17.42
C PHE A 262 16.83 -7.21 -16.77
N ALA A 263 17.85 -7.83 -17.36
CA ALA A 263 19.25 -7.67 -17.00
C ALA A 263 19.90 -6.59 -17.85
#